data_AF-A0A5R9ENS0-F1
#
_entry.id   AF-A0A5R9ENS0-F1
#
_cell.length_a   1.000
_cell.length_b   1.000
_cell.length_c   1.000
_cell.angle_alpha   90.00
_cell.angle_beta   90.00
_cell.angle_gamma   90.00
#
_symmetry.space_group_name_H-M   'P 1'
#
loop_
_entity.id
_entity.type
_entity.pdbx_description
1 polymer ?
#
loop_
_entity_poly.entity_id
_entity_poly.type
_entity_poly.pdbx_seq_one_letter_code
_entity_poly.pdbx_strand_id
1 'polypeptide(L)'
;MSNKKLLNIYEWLTDYQDLQKRIAYLEHKIKRSKQELSRWESGDLSNQPLTKDSIAADLINGTYIKRDETELAHLINLRFDLVKFVNQFDDLDSKILKLKYIDGLSLYEIAERTGYSYMHIRRCHSSLARAIQAYDKFLLDYLP
;
A
#
# COMPACT_ATOMS: atom_id res chain seq x y z
N MET A 1 -23.46 14.29 20.16
CA MET A 1 -23.55 13.14 19.23
C MET A 1 -22.96 13.47 17.85
N SER A 2 -21.70 13.92 17.77
CA SER A 2 -21.04 14.19 16.47
C SER A 2 -19.52 14.31 16.60
N ASN A 3 -18.87 13.23 17.04
CA ASN A 3 -17.40 13.09 16.90
C ASN A 3 -17.02 11.75 16.28
N LYS A 4 -17.88 10.72 16.38
CA LYS A 4 -17.74 9.45 15.64
C LYS A 4 -18.06 9.53 14.15
N LYS A 5 -18.76 10.57 13.68
CA LYS A 5 -19.09 10.74 12.25
C LYS A 5 -17.93 11.36 11.44
N LEU A 6 -16.86 11.78 12.15
CA LEU A 6 -15.56 12.15 11.61
C LEU A 6 -14.58 10.96 11.66
N LEU A 7 -15.06 9.73 11.87
CA LEU A 7 -14.29 8.54 11.49
C LEU A 7 -14.08 8.66 9.97
N ASN A 8 -12.85 8.96 9.61
CA ASN A 8 -12.54 9.92 8.56
C ASN A 8 -12.72 9.31 7.17
N ILE A 9 -13.49 9.97 6.29
CA ILE A 9 -13.67 9.54 4.89
C ILE A 9 -12.35 9.45 4.11
N TYR A 10 -11.24 9.93 4.69
CA TYR A 10 -9.90 9.87 4.10
C TYR A 10 -8.95 8.84 4.75
N GLU A 11 -9.32 8.20 5.86
CA GLU A 11 -8.47 7.18 6.52
C GLU A 11 -8.10 6.04 5.57
N TRP A 12 -9.07 5.59 4.77
CA TRP A 12 -8.86 4.52 3.80
C TRP A 12 -7.74 4.84 2.81
N LEU A 13 -7.50 6.11 2.48
CA LEU A 13 -6.46 6.49 1.52
C LEU A 13 -5.08 6.30 2.14
N THR A 14 -4.91 6.70 3.40
CA THR A 14 -3.68 6.47 4.16
C THR A 14 -3.43 4.97 4.32
N ASP A 15 -4.44 4.21 4.72
CA ASP A 15 -4.36 2.75 4.83
C ASP A 15 -3.97 2.09 3.49
N TYR A 16 -4.57 2.55 2.39
CA TYR A 16 -4.26 2.05 1.05
C TYR A 16 -2.80 2.32 0.68
N GLN A 17 -2.31 3.54 0.91
CA GLN A 17 -0.94 3.91 0.60
C GLN A 17 0.08 3.12 1.44
N ASP A 18 -0.22 2.87 2.71
CA ASP A 18 0.66 2.09 3.58
C ASP A 18 0.63 0.61 3.24
N LEU A 19 -0.54 0.05 2.88
CA LEU A 19 -0.63 -1.29 2.31
C LEU A 19 0.22 -1.41 1.04
N GLN A 20 0.16 -0.43 0.13
CA GLN A 20 0.98 -0.42 -1.08
C GLN A 20 2.49 -0.42 -0.78
N LYS A 21 2.94 0.43 0.16
CA LYS A 21 4.35 0.45 0.59
C LYS A 21 4.79 -0.88 1.19
N ARG A 22 3.96 -1.47 2.07
CA ARG A 22 4.26 -2.77 2.72
C ARG A 22 4.31 -3.92 1.70
N ILE A 23 3.36 -3.96 0.77
CA ILE A 23 3.33 -4.92 -0.34
C ILE A 23 4.61 -4.79 -1.17
N ALA A 24 4.93 -3.59 -1.66
CA ALA A 24 6.11 -3.35 -2.48
C ALA A 24 7.42 -3.73 -1.77
N TYR A 25 7.52 -3.41 -0.47
CA TYR A 25 8.66 -3.80 0.35
C TYR A 25 8.79 -5.33 0.49
N LEU A 26 7.69 -6.03 0.78
CA LEU A 26 7.71 -7.49 0.91
C LEU A 26 7.99 -8.18 -0.42
N GLU A 27 7.42 -7.72 -1.54
CA GLU A 27 7.73 -8.23 -2.88
C GLU A 27 9.22 -8.11 -3.18
N HIS A 28 9.81 -6.94 -2.93
CA HIS A 28 11.24 -6.72 -3.10
C HIS A 28 12.07 -7.63 -2.16
N LYS A 29 11.67 -7.75 -0.90
CA LYS A 29 12.35 -8.60 0.09
C LYS A 29 12.34 -10.06 -0.35
N ILE A 30 11.17 -10.61 -0.69
CA ILE A 30 10.99 -11.99 -1.17
C ILE A 30 11.84 -12.22 -2.42
N LYS A 31 11.83 -11.28 -3.38
CA LYS A 31 12.65 -11.38 -4.59
C LYS A 31 14.14 -11.51 -4.26
N ARG A 32 14.67 -10.65 -3.39
CA ARG A 32 16.08 -10.73 -2.97
C ARG A 32 16.39 -12.03 -2.25
N SER A 33 15.50 -12.48 -1.37
CA SER A 33 15.68 -13.74 -0.63
C SER A 33 15.67 -14.96 -1.54
N LYS A 34 14.80 -15.01 -2.56
CA LYS A 34 14.80 -16.09 -3.57
C LYS A 34 16.06 -16.09 -4.43
N GLN A 35 16.56 -14.91 -4.80
CA GLN A 35 17.82 -14.77 -5.52
C GLN A 35 18.99 -15.27 -4.67
N GLU A 36 19.05 -14.87 -3.39
CA GLU A 36 20.08 -15.35 -2.48
C GLU A 36 20.00 -16.86 -2.30
N LEU A 37 18.79 -17.43 -2.09
CA LEU A 37 18.59 -18.87 -2.03
C LEU A 37 19.17 -19.59 -3.25
N SER A 38 18.90 -19.10 -4.45
CA SER A 38 19.39 -19.71 -5.68
C SER A 38 20.93 -19.75 -5.77
N ARG A 39 21.61 -18.77 -5.17
CA ARG A 39 23.08 -18.73 -5.09
C ARG A 39 23.63 -19.82 -4.18
N TRP A 40 22.94 -20.08 -3.07
CA TRP A 40 23.29 -21.15 -2.12
C TRP A 40 22.97 -22.55 -2.66
N GLU A 41 21.86 -22.72 -3.38
CA GLU A 41 21.46 -24.03 -3.89
C GLU A 41 22.28 -24.47 -5.12
N SER A 42 22.56 -23.53 -6.03
CA SER A 42 23.10 -23.86 -7.36
C SER A 42 24.05 -22.82 -7.96
N GLY A 43 24.31 -21.73 -7.24
CA GLY A 43 25.14 -20.63 -7.73
C GLY A 43 26.54 -20.61 -7.13
N ASP A 44 27.11 -19.42 -7.06
CA ASP A 44 28.48 -19.17 -6.63
C ASP A 44 28.77 -19.55 -5.17
N LEU A 45 27.73 -19.74 -4.36
CA LEU A 45 27.83 -20.09 -2.95
C LEU A 45 27.57 -21.59 -2.68
N SER A 46 27.28 -22.40 -3.70
CA SER A 46 26.88 -23.81 -3.54
C SER A 46 27.93 -24.72 -2.90
N ASN A 47 29.21 -24.34 -3.00
CA ASN A 47 30.34 -25.09 -2.45
C ASN A 47 30.82 -24.55 -1.09
N GLN A 48 30.14 -23.54 -0.54
CA GLN A 48 30.52 -22.97 0.75
C GLN A 48 29.94 -23.82 1.90
N PRO A 49 30.75 -24.12 2.94
CA PRO A 49 30.27 -24.85 4.10
C PRO A 49 29.21 -24.01 4.83
N LEU A 50 28.03 -24.61 5.04
CA LEU A 50 26.96 -24.00 5.83
C LEU A 50 27.39 -23.96 7.29
N THR A 51 28.00 -22.85 7.71
CA THR A 51 28.19 -22.58 9.12
C THR A 51 26.79 -22.43 9.73
N LYS A 52 26.49 -23.29 10.71
CA LYS A 52 25.19 -23.50 11.39
C LYS A 52 24.62 -22.26 12.13
N ASP A 53 24.98 -21.06 11.74
CA ASP A 53 24.39 -19.83 12.28
C ASP A 53 23.08 -19.55 11.55
N SER A 54 22.01 -19.40 12.32
CA SER A 54 20.64 -19.77 11.94
C SER A 54 20.08 -19.10 10.68
N ILE A 55 20.64 -17.96 10.25
CA ILE A 55 20.15 -17.17 9.11
C ILE A 55 20.35 -17.89 7.77
N ALA A 56 21.50 -18.57 7.58
CA ALA A 56 21.77 -19.32 6.35
C ALA A 56 20.95 -20.63 6.29
N ALA A 57 20.79 -21.30 7.43
CA ALA A 57 19.99 -22.51 7.54
C ALA A 57 18.48 -22.24 7.30
N ASP A 58 17.95 -21.17 7.90
CA ASP A 58 16.54 -20.78 7.70
C ASP A 58 16.25 -20.31 6.27
N LEU A 59 17.25 -19.69 5.62
CA LEU A 59 17.21 -19.32 4.20
C LEU A 59 17.12 -20.56 3.31
N ILE A 60 18.00 -21.53 3.52
CA ILE A 60 18.04 -22.77 2.74
C ILE A 60 16.77 -23.60 2.94
N ASN A 61 16.22 -23.59 4.15
CA ASN A 61 14.95 -24.25 4.42
C ASN A 61 13.74 -23.48 3.84
N GLY A 62 13.93 -22.26 3.33
CA GLY A 62 12.90 -21.42 2.72
C GLY A 62 11.79 -20.99 3.68
N THR A 63 11.97 -21.14 5.00
CA THR A 63 10.91 -20.96 6.01
C THR A 63 10.43 -19.52 6.09
N TYR A 64 11.35 -18.55 6.12
CA TYR A 64 10.98 -17.14 6.16
C TYR A 64 10.47 -16.64 4.80
N ILE A 65 10.88 -17.23 3.68
CA ILE A 65 10.35 -16.90 2.35
C ILE A 65 8.86 -17.26 2.32
N LYS A 66 8.51 -18.48 2.74
CA LYS A 66 7.10 -18.91 2.84
C LYS A 66 6.27 -18.03 3.77
N ARG A 67 6.84 -17.65 4.93
CA ARG A 67 6.18 -16.75 5.88
C ARG A 67 5.92 -15.37 5.25
N ASP A 68 6.93 -14.79 4.59
CA ASP A 68 6.80 -13.49 3.94
C ASP A 68 5.84 -13.54 2.74
N GLU A 69 5.80 -14.65 1.99
CA GLU A 69 4.81 -14.88 0.91
C GLU A 69 3.38 -15.00 1.46
N THR A 70 3.21 -15.66 2.61
CA THR A 70 1.90 -15.77 3.28
C THR A 70 1.42 -14.40 3.73
N GLU A 71 2.29 -13.60 4.35
CA GLU A 71 1.97 -12.21 4.73
C GLU A 71 1.67 -11.36 3.50
N LEU A 72 2.45 -11.48 2.42
CA LEU A 72 2.20 -10.76 1.17
C LEU A 72 0.80 -11.08 0.62
N ALA A 73 0.41 -12.36 0.61
CA ALA A 73 -0.93 -12.76 0.18
C ALA A 73 -2.02 -12.14 1.06
N HIS A 74 -1.80 -12.10 2.38
CA HIS A 74 -2.73 -11.44 3.32
C HIS A 74 -2.87 -9.94 3.03
N LEU A 75 -1.76 -9.22 2.83
CA LEU A 75 -1.78 -7.79 2.52
C LEU A 75 -2.45 -7.49 1.17
N ILE A 76 -2.23 -8.33 0.15
CA ILE A 76 -2.89 -8.20 -1.14
C ILE A 76 -4.42 -8.34 -0.99
N ASN A 77 -4.88 -9.29 -0.17
CA ASN A 77 -6.30 -9.45 0.12
C ASN A 77 -6.87 -8.26 0.88
N LEU A 78 -6.17 -7.76 1.91
CA LEU A 78 -6.58 -6.55 2.63
C LEU A 78 -6.72 -5.34 1.70
N ARG A 79 -5.75 -5.14 0.79
CA ARG A 79 -5.82 -4.08 -0.21
C ARG A 79 -7.04 -4.25 -1.12
N PHE A 80 -7.31 -5.48 -1.57
CA PHE A 80 -8.46 -5.77 -2.44
C PHE A 80 -9.79 -5.49 -1.74
N ASP A 81 -9.94 -5.87 -0.47
CA ASP A 81 -11.13 -5.61 0.32
C ASP A 81 -11.31 -4.11 0.60
N LEU A 82 -10.22 -3.38 0.84
CA LEU A 82 -10.24 -1.93 0.98
C LEU A 82 -10.72 -1.24 -0.32
N VAL A 83 -10.20 -1.67 -1.48
CA VAL A 83 -10.64 -1.14 -2.78
C VAL A 83 -12.13 -1.44 -3.01
N LYS A 84 -12.60 -2.64 -2.66
CA LYS A 84 -14.04 -2.98 -2.72
C LYS A 84 -14.89 -2.10 -1.83
N PHE A 85 -14.42 -1.82 -0.61
CA PHE A 85 -15.11 -0.94 0.34
C PHE A 85 -15.23 0.48 -0.23
N VAL A 86 -14.14 1.05 -0.72
CA VAL A 86 -14.10 2.42 -1.30
C VAL A 86 -14.95 2.52 -2.57
N ASN A 87 -15.06 1.44 -3.35
CA ASN A 87 -15.94 1.40 -4.53
C ASN A 87 -17.44 1.55 -4.21
N GLN A 88 -17.84 1.45 -2.93
CA GLN A 88 -19.22 1.68 -2.51
C GLN A 88 -19.55 3.17 -2.34
N PHE A 89 -18.54 4.04 -2.36
CA PHE A 89 -18.73 5.49 -2.23
C PHE A 89 -19.07 6.13 -3.58
N ASP A 90 -20.13 6.94 -3.61
CA ASP A 90 -20.65 7.58 -4.83
C ASP A 90 -20.40 9.10 -4.84
N ASP A 91 -19.86 9.67 -3.77
CA ASP A 91 -19.55 11.10 -3.70
C ASP A 91 -18.35 11.48 -4.58
N LEU A 92 -18.32 12.73 -5.00
CA LEU A 92 -17.30 13.25 -5.92
C LEU A 92 -15.89 13.20 -5.30
N ASP A 93 -15.76 13.43 -4.00
CA ASP A 93 -14.46 13.49 -3.33
C ASP A 93 -13.82 12.09 -3.30
N SER A 94 -14.58 11.06 -2.90
CA SER A 94 -14.17 9.66 -2.95
C SER A 94 -13.80 9.22 -4.38
N LYS A 95 -14.58 9.62 -5.39
CA LYS A 95 -14.28 9.34 -6.80
C LYS A 95 -12.96 9.99 -7.23
N ILE A 96 -12.73 11.26 -6.90
CA ILE A 96 -11.49 11.98 -7.21
C ILE A 96 -10.29 11.26 -6.59
N LEU A 97 -10.38 10.90 -5.31
CA LEU A 97 -9.27 10.24 -4.60
C LEU A 97 -8.99 8.84 -5.16
N LYS A 98 -10.01 8.01 -5.38
CA LYS A 98 -9.84 6.70 -6.01
C LYS A 98 -9.18 6.83 -7.39
N LEU A 99 -9.76 7.65 -8.27
CA LEU A 99 -9.24 7.79 -9.63
C LEU A 99 -7.79 8.30 -9.63
N LYS A 100 -7.45 9.18 -8.68
CA LYS A 100 -6.11 9.74 -8.56
C LYS A 100 -5.08 8.75 -8.01
N TYR A 101 -5.40 8.06 -6.93
CA TYR A 101 -4.43 7.32 -6.12
C TYR A 101 -4.52 5.79 -6.29
N ILE A 102 -5.67 5.26 -6.70
CA ILE A 102 -5.85 3.84 -7.01
C ILE A 102 -5.67 3.62 -8.52
N ASP A 103 -6.41 4.37 -9.34
CA ASP A 103 -6.39 4.18 -10.80
C ASP A 103 -5.24 4.94 -11.50
N GLY A 104 -4.51 5.79 -10.76
CA GLY A 104 -3.30 6.47 -11.23
C GLY A 104 -3.53 7.61 -12.23
N LEU A 105 -4.75 8.13 -12.35
CA LEU A 105 -5.10 9.11 -13.37
C LEU A 105 -4.58 10.53 -13.07
N SER A 106 -4.39 11.30 -14.14
CA SER A 106 -4.21 12.74 -14.07
C SER A 106 -5.52 13.46 -13.72
N LEU A 107 -5.43 14.67 -13.18
CA LEU A 107 -6.61 15.48 -12.88
C LEU A 107 -7.41 15.84 -14.15
N TYR A 108 -6.75 15.84 -15.31
CA TYR A 108 -7.41 16.04 -16.60
C TYR A 108 -8.26 14.83 -16.99
N GLU A 109 -7.70 13.62 -16.93
CA GLU A 109 -8.46 12.37 -17.19
C GLU A 109 -9.61 12.19 -16.17
N ILE A 110 -9.41 12.62 -14.92
CA ILE A 110 -10.48 12.61 -13.91
C ILE A 110 -11.62 13.55 -14.31
N ALA A 111 -11.30 14.75 -14.80
CA ALA A 111 -12.29 15.70 -15.29
C ALA A 111 -13.09 15.11 -16.46
N GLU A 112 -12.42 14.48 -17.44
CA GLU A 112 -13.06 13.80 -18.55
C GLU A 112 -13.99 12.66 -18.08
N ARG A 113 -13.53 11.81 -17.15
CA ARG A 113 -14.33 10.68 -16.64
C ARG A 113 -15.53 11.09 -15.79
N THR A 114 -15.43 12.21 -15.08
CA THR A 114 -16.48 12.67 -14.17
C THR A 114 -17.43 13.69 -14.80
N GLY A 115 -17.08 14.22 -15.98
CA GLY A 115 -17.86 15.25 -16.69
C GLY A 115 -17.72 16.65 -16.08
N TYR A 116 -16.84 16.85 -15.10
CA TYR A 116 -16.57 18.17 -14.52
C TYR A 116 -15.45 18.89 -15.27
N SER A 117 -15.37 20.20 -15.11
CA SER A 117 -14.23 20.95 -15.64
C SER A 117 -12.94 20.62 -14.88
N TYR A 118 -11.81 20.65 -15.58
CA TYR A 118 -10.49 20.47 -14.97
C TYR A 118 -10.26 21.40 -13.78
N MET A 119 -10.67 22.68 -13.90
CA MET A 119 -10.51 23.66 -12.81
C MET A 119 -11.34 23.30 -11.58
N HIS A 120 -12.53 22.72 -11.76
CA HIS A 120 -13.35 22.23 -10.66
C HIS A 120 -12.65 21.06 -9.95
N ILE A 121 -12.23 20.03 -10.69
CA ILE A 121 -11.52 18.86 -10.15
C ILE A 121 -10.24 19.27 -9.42
N ARG A 122 -9.44 20.17 -10.01
CA ARG A 122 -8.22 20.68 -9.39
C ARG A 122 -8.49 21.37 -8.05
N ARG A 123 -9.55 22.17 -7.96
CA ARG A 123 -9.94 22.85 -6.72
C ARG A 123 -10.38 21.86 -5.65
N CYS A 124 -11.22 20.89 -6.00
CA CYS A 124 -11.65 19.84 -5.07
C CYS A 124 -10.45 19.04 -4.57
N HIS A 125 -9.61 18.52 -5.49
CA HIS A 125 -8.39 17.79 -5.14
C HIS A 125 -7.46 18.60 -4.21
N SER A 126 -7.26 19.89 -4.47
CA SER A 126 -6.46 20.75 -3.59
C SER A 126 -7.07 20.91 -2.19
N SER A 127 -8.39 20.96 -2.08
CA SER A 127 -9.08 21.01 -0.79
C SER A 127 -8.91 19.69 -0.03
N LEU A 128 -9.09 18.57 -0.73
CA LEU A 128 -8.93 17.22 -0.17
C LEU A 128 -7.51 16.98 0.32
N ALA A 129 -6.50 17.34 -0.48
CA ALA A 129 -5.10 17.20 -0.10
C ALA A 129 -4.76 17.96 1.20
N ARG A 130 -5.31 19.18 1.38
CA ARG A 130 -5.11 19.94 2.62
C ARG A 130 -5.80 19.29 3.82
N ALA A 131 -7.02 18.77 3.63
CA ALA A 131 -7.75 18.07 4.69
C ALA A 131 -7.01 16.81 5.16
N ILE A 132 -6.47 16.03 4.22
CA ILE A 132 -5.64 14.85 4.51
C ILE A 132 -4.38 15.25 5.27
N GLN A 133 -3.62 16.24 4.78
CA GLN A 133 -2.41 16.72 5.46
C GLN A 133 -2.66 17.24 6.88
N ALA A 134 -3.76 17.96 7.08
CA ALA A 134 -4.15 18.45 8.39
C ALA A 134 -4.47 17.29 9.35
N TYR A 135 -5.11 16.24 8.83
CA TYR A 135 -5.41 15.03 9.59
C TYR A 135 -4.16 14.24 9.95
N ASP A 136 -3.27 13.99 9.00
CA ASP A 136 -2.00 13.27 9.25
C ASP A 136 -1.19 13.99 10.33
N LYS A 137 -1.12 15.32 10.26
CA LYS A 137 -0.47 16.13 11.30
C LYS A 137 -1.14 15.96 12.66
N PHE A 138 -2.48 15.99 12.70
CA PHE A 138 -3.23 15.78 13.94
C PHE A 138 -2.94 14.39 14.54
N LEU A 139 -2.88 13.33 13.73
CA LEU A 139 -2.55 11.99 14.23
C LEU A 139 -1.14 11.95 14.82
N LEU A 140 -0.15 12.57 14.17
CA LEU A 140 1.22 12.63 14.66
C LEU A 140 1.37 13.43 15.97
N ASP A 141 0.59 14.50 16.14
CA ASP A 141 0.68 15.38 17.30
C ASP A 141 -0.10 14.84 18.52
N TYR A 142 -1.09 13.97 18.33
CA TYR A 142 -2.08 13.63 19.38
C TYR A 142 -2.35 12.15 19.62
N LEU A 143 -1.79 11.22 18.83
CA LEU A 143 -1.84 9.79 19.16
C LEU A 143 -0.46 9.30 19.65
N PRO A 144 -0.38 8.68 20.83
CA PRO A 144 0.88 8.24 21.45
C PRO A 144 1.55 7.06 20.72
#